data_AF-A0A938GU60-F1
#
_entry.id   AF-A0A938GU60-F1
#
_cell.length_a   1.000
_cell.length_b   1.000
_cell.length_c   1.000
_cell.angle_alpha   90.00
_cell.angle_beta   90.00
_cell.angle_gamma   90.00
#
_symmetry.space_group_name_H-M   'P 1'
#
loop_
_entity.id
_entity.type
_entity.pdbx_description
1 polymer ?
#
loop_
_entity_poly.entity_id
_entity_poly.type
_entity_poly.pdbx_seq_one_letter_code
_entity_poly.pdbx_strand_id
1 'polypeptide(L)'
;FKVRFDATSPDTRGTFLQNFIRDESARVMRVAPDRLAAARPLGALGLDSLMAIELRNRFRLVAGADVAVAAILDGASVATLAAELGRHLASGKTGTLPAVEVGADPSGGLTPERAADALARLDHLSDEEVEALLGAGGARRDGR
;
A
#
# COMPACT_ATOMS: atom_id res chain seq x y z
N PHE A 1 19.25 6.89 13.27
CA PHE A 1 18.90 7.04 11.84
C PHE A 1 19.32 8.40 11.30
N LYS A 2 18.76 9.51 11.80
CA LYS A 2 18.97 10.87 11.26
C LYS A 2 20.43 11.27 11.02
N VAL A 3 21.32 11.06 12.00
CA VAL A 3 22.77 11.35 11.85
C VAL A 3 23.39 10.62 10.65
N ARG A 4 23.02 9.36 10.42
CA ARG A 4 23.52 8.56 9.28
C ARG A 4 22.93 9.06 7.96
N PHE A 5 21.65 9.43 7.94
CA PHE A 5 21.00 10.00 6.76
C PHE A 5 21.64 11.34 6.35
N ASP A 6 21.87 12.24 7.32
CA ASP A 6 22.48 13.54 7.08
C ASP A 6 23.92 13.41 6.53
N ALA A 7 24.66 12.39 6.98
CA ALA A 7 25.99 12.05 6.49
C ALA A 7 26.02 11.30 5.14
N THR A 8 24.85 10.87 4.63
CA THR A 8 24.75 10.15 3.35
C THR A 8 24.74 11.13 2.18
N SER A 9 25.54 10.86 1.16
CA SER A 9 25.62 11.69 -0.06
C SER A 9 24.27 11.71 -0.80
N PRO A 10 23.89 12.83 -1.45
CA PRO A 10 22.60 12.94 -2.14
C PRO A 10 22.31 11.79 -3.11
N ASP A 11 23.33 11.34 -3.84
CA ASP A 11 23.34 10.22 -4.80
C ASP A 11 23.07 8.84 -4.16
N THR A 12 23.44 8.64 -2.89
CA THR A 12 23.26 7.34 -2.19
C THR A 12 22.08 7.34 -1.22
N ARG A 13 21.43 8.48 -0.96
CA ARG A 13 20.28 8.58 -0.05
C ARG A 13 19.14 7.65 -0.43
N GLY A 14 18.83 7.53 -1.72
CA GLY A 14 17.78 6.62 -2.20
C GLY A 14 18.03 5.17 -1.78
N THR A 15 19.25 4.68 -1.97
CA THR A 15 19.66 3.33 -1.58
C THR A 15 19.65 3.15 -0.06
N PHE A 16 20.14 4.14 0.69
CA PHE A 16 20.10 4.12 2.16
C PHE A 16 18.66 3.98 2.68
N LEU A 17 17.73 4.77 2.14
CA LEU A 17 16.32 4.73 2.53
C LEU A 17 15.67 3.40 2.14
N GLN A 18 15.91 2.89 0.94
CA GLN A 18 15.39 1.58 0.53
C GLN A 18 15.88 0.45 1.44
N ASN A 19 17.17 0.45 1.80
CA ASN A 19 17.72 -0.55 2.70
C ASN A 19 17.10 -0.45 4.10
N PHE A 20 16.95 0.77 4.62
CA PHE A 20 16.26 0.99 5.89
C PHE A 20 14.82 0.46 5.88
N ILE A 21 14.02 0.86 4.89
CA ILE A 21 12.62 0.42 4.77
C ILE A 21 12.54 -1.10 4.61
N ARG A 22 13.42 -1.69 3.80
CA ARG A 22 13.50 -3.15 3.59
C ARG A 22 13.78 -3.87 4.89
N ASP A 23 14.78 -3.43 5.65
CA ASP A 23 15.17 -4.06 6.90
C ASP A 23 14.07 -3.99 7.96
N GLU A 24 13.40 -2.85 8.10
CA GLU A 24 12.30 -2.69 9.05
C GLU A 24 11.08 -3.50 8.65
N SER A 25 10.74 -3.54 7.35
CA SER A 25 9.64 -4.36 6.84
C SER A 25 9.93 -5.86 7.02
N ALA A 26 11.16 -6.29 6.72
CA ALA A 26 11.60 -7.68 6.87
C ALA A 26 11.53 -8.15 8.33
N ARG A 27 11.91 -7.29 9.28
CA ARG A 27 11.79 -7.56 10.72
C ARG A 27 10.34 -7.79 11.14
N VAL A 28 9.42 -6.90 10.73
CA VAL A 28 7.99 -7.02 11.07
C VAL A 28 7.37 -8.26 10.44
N MET A 29 7.65 -8.49 9.16
CA MET A 29 7.12 -9.62 8.40
C MET A 29 7.82 -10.96 8.72
N ARG A 30 8.89 -10.94 9.53
CA ARG A 30 9.71 -12.10 9.91
C ARG A 30 10.23 -12.89 8.70
N VAL A 31 10.69 -12.16 7.68
CA VAL A 31 11.31 -12.72 6.47
C VAL A 31 12.72 -12.18 6.29
N ALA A 32 13.51 -12.82 5.43
CA ALA A 32 14.80 -12.29 5.02
C ALA A 32 14.62 -11.01 4.17
N PRO A 33 15.45 -9.96 4.34
CA PRO A 33 15.40 -8.74 3.55
C PRO A 33 15.35 -8.97 2.04
N ASP A 34 16.13 -9.94 1.54
CA ASP A 34 16.24 -10.26 0.11
C ASP A 34 14.95 -10.81 -0.50
N ARG A 35 13.98 -11.23 0.33
CA ARG A 35 12.64 -11.61 -0.15
C ARG A 35 11.74 -10.42 -0.46
N LEU A 36 12.11 -9.22 -0.03
CA LEU A 36 11.35 -8.00 -0.26
C LEU A 36 11.89 -7.26 -1.50
N ALA A 37 11.32 -7.63 -2.65
CA ALA A 37 11.57 -6.93 -3.90
C ALA A 37 11.13 -5.46 -3.81
N ALA A 38 11.98 -4.54 -4.28
CA ALA A 38 11.81 -3.11 -4.01
C ALA A 38 10.47 -2.54 -4.52
N ALA A 39 10.02 -2.98 -5.71
CA ALA A 39 8.83 -2.48 -6.37
C ALA A 39 7.55 -3.30 -6.07
N ARG A 40 7.67 -4.42 -5.34
CA ARG A 40 6.51 -5.28 -5.06
C ARG A 40 5.75 -4.75 -3.84
N PRO A 41 4.41 -4.65 -3.90
CA PRO A 41 3.60 -4.27 -2.74
C PRO A 41 3.82 -5.21 -1.56
N LEU A 42 3.94 -4.64 -0.36
CA LEU A 42 4.15 -5.42 0.87
C LEU A 42 2.94 -6.30 1.21
N GLY A 43 1.71 -5.84 0.92
CA GLY A 43 0.49 -6.65 1.07
C GLY A 43 0.52 -7.92 0.23
N ALA A 44 1.03 -7.84 -1.01
CA ALA A 44 1.23 -8.99 -1.89
C ALA A 44 2.36 -9.94 -1.44
N LEU A 45 3.08 -9.59 -0.38
CA LEU A 45 4.12 -10.37 0.27
C LEU A 45 3.69 -10.88 1.66
N GLY A 46 2.43 -10.65 2.06
CA GLY A 46 1.86 -11.14 3.31
C GLY A 46 1.83 -10.12 4.46
N LEU A 47 2.04 -8.83 4.19
CA LEU A 47 1.83 -7.79 5.19
C LEU A 47 0.34 -7.62 5.49
N ASP A 48 -0.03 -7.70 6.77
CA ASP A 48 -1.40 -7.51 7.26
C ASP A 48 -1.56 -6.18 8.05
N SER A 49 -2.76 -5.94 8.56
CA SER A 49 -3.08 -4.71 9.30
C SER A 49 -2.30 -4.54 10.60
N LEU A 50 -2.03 -5.61 11.35
CA LEU A 50 -1.29 -5.53 12.61
C LEU A 50 0.18 -5.23 12.32
N MET A 51 0.75 -5.89 11.31
CA MET A 51 2.09 -5.62 10.80
C MET A 51 2.21 -4.19 10.28
N ALA A 52 1.20 -3.67 9.58
CA ALA A 52 1.20 -2.28 9.11
C ALA A 52 1.28 -1.27 10.27
N ILE A 53 0.53 -1.52 11.36
CA ILE A 53 0.57 -0.70 12.58
C ILE A 53 1.95 -0.80 13.25
N GLU A 54 2.52 -2.00 13.36
CA GLU A 54 3.86 -2.19 13.91
C GLU A 54 4.90 -1.44 13.08
N LEU A 55 4.85 -1.58 11.75
CA LEU A 55 5.76 -0.93 10.82
C LEU A 55 5.70 0.60 10.92
N ARG A 56 4.49 1.18 10.99
CA ARG A 56 4.29 2.59 11.28
C ARG A 56 4.98 3.02 12.58
N ASN A 57 4.76 2.27 13.65
CA ASN A 57 5.35 2.59 14.96
C ASN A 57 6.89 2.55 14.90
N ARG A 58 7.47 1.61 14.15
CA ARG A 58 8.92 1.52 13.94
C ARG A 58 9.45 2.70 13.14
N PHE A 59 8.77 3.11 12.07
CA PHE A 59 9.16 4.32 11.31
C PHE A 59 9.11 5.57 12.17
N ARG A 60 8.07 5.72 12.99
CA ARG A 60 7.96 6.84 13.93
C ARG A 60 9.09 6.84 14.95
N LEU A 61 9.41 5.69 15.53
CA LEU A 61 10.46 5.55 16.54
C LEU A 61 11.86 5.77 15.97
N VAL A 62 12.17 5.17 14.82
CA VAL A 62 13.53 5.12 14.28
C VAL A 62 13.84 6.31 13.38
N ALA A 63 12.91 6.68 12.50
CA ALA A 63 13.09 7.73 11.50
C ALA A 63 12.37 9.03 11.85
N GLY A 64 11.51 9.05 12.87
CA GLY A 64 10.69 10.21 13.20
C GLY A 64 9.56 10.49 12.19
N ALA A 65 9.30 9.54 11.29
CA ALA A 65 8.32 9.68 10.22
C ALA A 65 7.03 8.95 10.56
N ASP A 66 5.89 9.63 10.44
CA ASP A 66 4.58 9.05 10.65
C ASP A 66 3.93 8.69 9.32
N VAL A 67 3.92 7.41 8.97
CA VAL A 67 3.28 6.90 7.74
C VAL A 67 1.86 6.44 8.07
N ALA A 68 0.87 6.86 7.28
CA ALA A 68 -0.49 6.39 7.45
C ALA A 68 -0.60 4.87 7.24
N VAL A 69 -1.25 4.16 8.17
CA VAL A 69 -1.47 2.70 8.06
C VAL A 69 -2.22 2.34 6.78
N ALA A 70 -3.22 3.14 6.41
CA ALA A 70 -3.98 2.97 5.17
C ALA A 70 -3.05 2.99 3.95
N ALA A 71 -2.08 3.90 3.89
CA ALA A 71 -1.13 3.97 2.78
C ALA A 71 -0.24 2.72 2.69
N ILE A 72 0.15 2.13 3.83
CA ILE A 72 0.93 0.88 3.85
C ILE A 72 0.09 -0.27 3.29
N LEU A 73 -1.18 -0.34 3.68
CA LEU A 73 -2.11 -1.37 3.22
C LEU A 73 -2.56 -1.18 1.77
N ASP A 74 -2.60 0.06 1.29
CA ASP A 74 -2.99 0.44 -0.08
C ASP A 74 -1.82 0.28 -1.08
N GLY A 75 -1.15 -0.87 -1.01
CA GLY A 75 -0.17 -1.26 -2.03
C GLY A 75 1.23 -0.66 -1.91
N ALA A 76 1.60 -0.08 -0.76
CA ALA A 76 2.96 0.42 -0.56
C ALA A 76 4.04 -0.64 -0.81
N SER A 77 5.11 -0.24 -1.49
CA SER A 77 6.33 -1.04 -1.70
C SER A 77 7.51 -0.40 -0.97
N VAL A 78 8.62 -1.12 -0.86
CA VAL A 78 9.87 -0.57 -0.29
C VAL A 78 10.30 0.70 -1.05
N ALA A 79 10.19 0.71 -2.37
CA ALA A 79 10.57 1.83 -3.21
C ALA A 79 9.67 3.05 -2.98
N THR A 80 8.34 2.87 -2.91
CA THR A 80 7.41 4.00 -2.71
C THR A 80 7.54 4.61 -1.32
N LEU A 81 7.69 3.77 -0.29
CA LEU A 81 7.94 4.22 1.08
C LEU A 81 9.28 4.95 1.22
N ALA A 82 10.34 4.46 0.56
CA ALA A 82 11.64 5.13 0.57
C ALA A 82 11.57 6.51 -0.09
N ALA A 83 10.86 6.63 -1.21
CA ALA A 83 10.66 7.91 -1.89
C ALA A 83 9.88 8.91 -1.02
N GLU A 84 8.81 8.45 -0.37
CA GLU A 84 7.99 9.28 0.51
C GLU A 84 8.75 9.72 1.76
N LEU A 85 9.50 8.81 2.40
CA LEU A 85 10.36 9.15 3.52
C LEU A 85 11.45 10.15 3.12
N GLY A 86 12.01 10.02 1.92
CA GLY A 86 12.98 10.98 1.38
C GLY A 86 12.38 12.38 1.23
N ARG A 87 11.16 12.49 0.69
CA ARG A 87 10.42 13.76 0.61
C ARG A 87 10.16 14.35 1.99
N HIS A 88 9.73 13.52 2.94
CA HIS A 88 9.48 13.95 4.32
C HIS A 88 10.71 14.60 4.94
N LEU A 89 11.85 13.89 4.89
CA LEU A 89 13.12 14.34 5.46
C LEU A 89 13.66 15.58 4.76
N ALA A 90 13.46 15.72 3.45
CA ALA A 90 13.85 16.91 2.70
C ALA A 90 12.97 18.13 3.02
N SER A 91 11.70 17.92 3.34
CA SER A 91 10.75 19.00 3.61
C SER A 91 10.91 19.64 4.99
N GLY A 92 11.61 19.00 5.93
CA GLY A 92 11.74 19.45 7.32
C GLY A 92 10.42 19.50 8.10
N LYS A 93 9.30 19.08 7.49
CA LYS A 93 7.99 19.05 8.13
C LYS A 93 7.85 17.79 8.96
N THR A 94 7.62 17.92 10.26
CA THR A 94 7.14 16.83 11.12
C THR A 94 5.62 16.70 10.98
N GLY A 95 5.13 15.57 10.47
CA GLY A 95 3.69 15.35 10.26
C GLY A 95 3.38 14.09 9.45
N THR A 96 2.14 13.61 9.53
CA THR A 96 1.68 12.38 8.88
C THR A 96 1.80 12.48 7.37
N LEU A 97 2.45 11.49 6.76
CA LEU A 97 2.58 11.38 5.32
C LEU A 97 1.21 11.06 4.72
N PRO A 98 0.74 11.85 3.74
CA PRO A 98 -0.53 11.58 3.09
C PRO A 98 -0.45 10.20 2.42
N ALA A 99 -1.60 9.53 2.33
CA ALA A 99 -1.73 8.40 1.43
C ALA A 99 -1.29 8.89 0.05
N VAL A 100 -0.24 8.28 -0.48
CA VAL A 100 0.18 8.53 -1.85
C VAL A 100 -1.02 8.13 -2.69
N GLU A 101 -1.62 9.07 -3.42
CA GLU A 101 -2.34 8.71 -4.63
C GLU A 101 -1.28 8.13 -5.57
N VAL A 102 -1.02 6.84 -5.40
CA VAL A 102 -0.24 6.09 -6.36
C VAL A 102 -1.10 6.15 -7.59
N GLY A 103 -0.62 6.89 -8.59
CA GLY A 103 -1.15 6.84 -9.94
C GLY A 103 -1.36 5.37 -10.27
N ALA A 104 -2.63 4.97 -10.23
CA ALA A 104 -3.05 3.67 -10.65
C ALA A 104 -2.47 3.48 -12.05
N ASP A 105 -1.97 2.29 -12.34
CA ASP A 105 -1.98 1.82 -13.71
C ASP A 105 -3.34 2.21 -14.34
N PRO A 106 -3.37 2.84 -15.53
CA PRO A 106 -4.60 3.31 -16.19
C PRO A 106 -5.70 2.24 -16.40
N SER A 107 -5.43 0.97 -16.07
CA SER A 107 -6.39 -0.12 -16.23
C SER A 107 -7.08 -0.63 -14.94
N GLY A 108 -6.77 -0.13 -13.73
CA GLY A 108 -7.19 -0.84 -12.50
C GLY A 108 -8.14 -0.15 -11.53
N GLY A 109 -8.27 1.17 -11.57
CA GLY A 109 -9.11 1.93 -10.62
C GLY A 109 -10.55 2.12 -11.13
N LEU A 110 -11.53 2.02 -10.23
CA LEU A 110 -12.89 2.52 -10.45
C LEU A 110 -12.83 4.04 -10.63
N THR A 111 -12.67 4.50 -11.87
CA THR A 111 -12.77 5.93 -12.20
C THR A 111 -14.23 6.37 -12.12
N PRO A 112 -14.51 7.66 -11.86
CA PRO A 112 -15.88 8.18 -11.90
C PRO A 112 -16.62 7.87 -13.20
N GLU A 113 -15.92 7.86 -14.33
CA GLU A 113 -16.47 7.46 -15.64
C GLU A 113 -16.79 5.96 -15.72
N ARG A 114 -15.93 5.08 -15.21
CA ARG A 114 -16.21 3.64 -15.17
C ARG A 114 -17.33 3.29 -14.18
N ALA A 115 -17.42 4.05 -13.08
CA ALA A 115 -18.53 3.95 -12.14
C ALA A 115 -19.84 4.43 -12.77
N ALA A 116 -19.80 5.52 -13.54
CA ALA A 116 -20.95 6.00 -14.32
C ALA A 116 -21.36 4.98 -15.40
N ASP A 117 -20.41 4.38 -16.13
CA ASP A 117 -20.69 3.31 -17.11
C ASP A 117 -21.27 2.05 -16.44
N ALA A 118 -20.78 1.68 -15.26
CA ALA A 118 -21.32 0.57 -14.48
C ALA A 118 -22.74 0.86 -13.98
N LEU A 119 -23.00 2.09 -13.51
CA LEU A 119 -24.33 2.54 -13.09
C LEU A 119 -25.31 2.62 -14.28
N ALA A 120 -24.87 3.11 -15.44
CA ALA A 120 -25.67 3.15 -16.66
C ALA A 120 -26.02 1.73 -17.17
N ARG A 121 -25.11 0.75 -16.99
CA ARG A 121 -25.41 -0.66 -17.26
C ARG A 121 -26.45 -1.24 -16.29
N LEU A 122 -26.48 -0.79 -15.03
CA LEU A 122 -27.49 -1.22 -14.06
C LEU A 122 -28.89 -0.66 -14.40
N ASP A 123 -28.98 0.56 -14.93
CA ASP A 123 -30.25 1.17 -15.37
C ASP A 123 -30.89 0.51 -16.61
N HIS A 124 -30.15 -0.35 -17.32
CA HIS A 124 -30.63 -1.08 -18.49
C HIS A 124 -30.83 -2.58 -18.25
N LEU A 125 -30.49 -3.08 -17.05
CA LEU A 125 -30.81 -4.45 -16.67
C LEU A 125 -32.32 -4.57 -16.49
N SER A 126 -32.93 -5.47 -17.24
CA SER A 126 -34.34 -5.82 -17.01
C SER A 126 -34.43 -6.70 -15.76
N ASP A 127 -35.55 -6.64 -15.05
CA ASP A 127 -35.75 -7.37 -13.78
C ASP A 127 -35.46 -8.89 -13.89
N GLU A 128 -35.61 -9.48 -15.08
CA GLU A 128 -35.30 -10.89 -15.38
C GLU A 128 -33.78 -11.21 -15.33
N GLU A 129 -32.90 -10.27 -15.67
CA GLU A 129 -31.44 -10.48 -15.65
C GLU A 129 -30.86 -10.36 -14.24
N VAL A 130 -31.49 -9.53 -13.39
CA VAL A 130 -31.16 -9.38 -11.96
C VAL A 130 -31.47 -10.69 -11.21
N GLU A 131 -32.59 -11.35 -11.54
CA GLU A 131 -32.98 -12.61 -10.93
C GLU A 131 -32.04 -13.77 -11.33
N ALA A 132 -31.55 -13.78 -12.56
CA ALA A 132 -30.56 -14.76 -13.04
C ALA A 132 -29.21 -14.67 -12.29
N LEU A 133 -28.77 -13.45 -11.95
CA LEU A 133 -27.54 -13.20 -11.17
C LEU A 133 -27.69 -13.59 -9.68
N LEU A 134 -28.89 -13.47 -9.11
CA LEU A 134 -29.17 -13.89 -7.73
C LEU A 134 -29.48 -15.40 -7.62
N GLY A 135 -30.05 -16.02 -8.66
CA GLY A 135 -30.34 -17.45 -8.71
C GLY A 135 -29.10 -18.34 -8.77
N ALA A 136 -28.00 -17.87 -9.36
CA ALA A 136 -26.76 -18.63 -9.47
C ALA A 136 -25.99 -18.79 -8.14
N GLY A 137 -26.35 -18.03 -7.09
CA GLY A 137 -25.70 -18.06 -5.78
C GLY A 137 -26.36 -18.97 -4.72
N GLY A 138 -27.57 -19.47 -4.96
CA GLY A 138 -28.39 -20.12 -3.91
C GLY A 138 -28.36 -21.65 -3.84
N ALA A 139 -27.91 -22.36 -4.88
CA ALA A 139 -28.15 -23.81 -4.99
C ALA A 139 -26.99 -24.72 -4.54
N ARG A 140 -26.27 -24.37 -3.48
CA ARG A 140 -25.21 -25.24 -2.91
C ARG A 140 -25.21 -25.21 -1.38
N ARG A 141 -26.32 -25.64 -0.75
CA ARG A 141 -26.39 -26.17 0.63
C ARG A 141 -27.84 -26.45 1.00
N ASP A 142 -28.35 -27.64 0.71
CA ASP A 142 -28.73 -28.55 1.79
C ASP A 142 -28.93 -29.97 1.25
N GLY A 143 -28.44 -30.95 2.00
CA GLY A 143 -28.40 -32.33 1.55
C GLY A 143 -27.63 -33.23 2.50
N ARG A 144 -28.05 -33.27 3.78
CA ARG A 144 -28.24 -34.54 4.49
C ARG A 144 -29.02 -34.38 5.80
#